data_AF-A0A139DDH1-F1
#
_entry.id   AF-A0A139DDH1-F1
#
_cell.length_a   1.000
_cell.length_b   1.000
_cell.length_c   1.000
_cell.angle_alpha   90.00
_cell.angle_beta   90.00
_cell.angle_gamma   90.00
#
_symmetry.space_group_name_H-M   'P 1'
#
loop_
_entity.id
_entity.type
_entity.pdbx_description
1 polymer ?
#
loop_
_entity_poly.entity_id
_entity_poly.type
_entity_poly.pdbx_seq_one_letter_code
_entity_poly.pdbx_strand_id
1 'polypeptide(L)'
;MIKDLTLHNRRHQVIRAIEKNNISLSDADRQQKYQLMAESPYRFFRGTSHLFWQDMFNDWRFSLFGGVPGSQTWIQGDAHVYNFGAFANHDGEVIYGLDDFDDAVV
;
A
#
# COMPACT_ATOMS: atom_id res chain seq x y z
N MET A 1 14.71 -4.77 19.70
CA MET A 1 14.15 -3.80 20.67
C MET A 1 13.04 -3.05 19.94
N ILE A 2 11.77 -3.39 20.22
CA ILE A 2 10.60 -2.80 19.53
C ILE A 2 10.37 -1.40 20.13
N LYS A 3 10.87 -0.38 19.43
CA LYS A 3 10.76 1.06 19.69
C LYS A 3 11.01 1.71 18.31
N ASP A 4 10.15 2.50 17.68
CA ASP A 4 9.27 3.54 18.21
C ASP A 4 8.08 3.83 17.27
N LEU A 5 6.87 3.48 17.72
CA LEU A 5 5.64 4.21 17.37
C LEU A 5 5.30 5.16 18.52
N THR A 6 6.24 6.01 18.95
CA THR A 6 5.88 7.09 19.86
C THR A 6 5.20 8.19 19.05
N LEU A 7 3.94 8.51 19.36
CA LEU A 7 3.10 9.53 18.70
C LEU A 7 3.82 10.88 18.44
N HIS A 8 4.84 11.20 19.25
CA HIS A 8 5.61 12.43 19.17
C HIS A 8 6.47 12.61 17.90
N ASN A 9 6.66 11.57 17.06
CA ASN A 9 7.50 11.67 15.85
C ASN A 9 6.79 11.25 14.55
N ARG A 10 5.48 10.98 14.57
CA ARG A 10 4.78 10.40 13.42
C ARG A 10 4.85 11.29 12.17
N ARG A 11 4.71 12.62 12.34
CA ARG A 11 4.81 13.57 11.21
C ARG A 11 6.15 13.42 10.47
N HIS A 12 7.28 13.40 11.17
CA HIS A 12 8.57 13.26 10.52
C HIS A 12 8.77 11.87 9.92
N GLN A 13 8.26 10.81 10.56
CA GLN A 13 8.31 9.46 10.00
C GLN A 13 7.59 9.40 8.64
N VAL A 14 6.39 9.96 8.55
CA VAL A 14 5.60 10.04 7.31
C VAL A 14 6.34 10.83 6.24
N ILE A 15 6.81 12.04 6.56
CA ILE A 15 7.53 12.89 5.61
C ILE A 15 8.77 12.15 5.08
N ARG A 16 9.60 11.61 5.97
CA ARG A 16 10.82 10.88 5.61
C ARG A 16 10.52 9.65 4.75
N ALA A 17 9.47 8.90 5.07
CA ALA A 17 9.09 7.73 4.29
C ALA A 17 8.60 8.11 2.89
N ILE A 18 7.85 9.21 2.74
CA ILE A 18 7.44 9.74 1.43
C ILE A 18 8.66 10.23 0.64
N GLU A 19 9.55 11.00 1.26
CA GLU A 19 10.77 11.49 0.61
C GLU A 19 11.65 10.33 0.12
N LYS A 20 11.86 9.32 0.97
CA LYS A 20 12.65 8.14 0.62
C LYS A 20 12.02 7.35 -0.53
N ASN A 21 10.70 7.14 -0.50
CA ASN A 21 10.01 6.36 -1.54
C ASN A 21 10.02 7.05 -2.91
N ASN A 22 10.17 8.38 -2.93
CA ASN A 22 10.15 9.18 -4.15
C ASN A 22 11.54 9.71 -4.55
N ILE A 23 12.63 9.19 -3.97
CA ILE A 23 13.99 9.69 -4.20
C ILE A 23 14.48 9.46 -5.63
N SER A 24 13.95 8.44 -6.31
CA SER A 24 14.30 8.09 -7.70
C SER A 24 13.56 8.94 -8.75
N LEU A 25 12.53 9.70 -8.34
CA LEU A 25 11.78 10.56 -9.25
C LEU A 25 12.59 11.82 -9.56
N SER A 26 12.41 12.34 -10.78
CA SER A 26 12.89 13.70 -11.10
C SER A 26 12.19 14.74 -10.23
N ASP A 27 12.76 15.93 -10.11
CA ASP A 27 12.14 17.02 -9.34
C ASP A 27 10.75 17.39 -9.87
N ALA A 28 10.58 17.40 -11.20
CA ALA A 28 9.32 17.70 -11.85
C ALA A 28 8.26 16.63 -11.55
N ASP A 29 8.59 15.34 -11.72
CA ASP A 29 7.66 14.24 -11.46
C ASP A 29 7.28 14.15 -9.99
N ARG A 30 8.25 14.39 -9.10
CA ARG A 30 8.02 14.42 -7.65
C ARG A 30 7.09 15.57 -7.26
N GLN A 31 7.28 16.76 -7.82
CA GLN A 31 6.40 17.90 -7.57
C GLN A 31 4.99 17.63 -8.09
N GLN A 32 4.85 17.10 -9.30
CA GLN A 32 3.55 16.72 -9.86
C GLN A 32 2.86 15.68 -8.99
N LYS A 33 3.56 14.61 -8.57
CA LYS A 33 3.03 13.60 -7.66
C LYS A 33 2.53 14.23 -6.36
N TYR A 34 3.29 15.16 -5.77
CA TYR A 34 2.90 15.84 -4.53
C TYR A 34 1.67 16.72 -4.70
N GLN A 35 1.53 17.40 -5.84
CA GLN A 35 0.31 18.15 -6.17
C GLN A 35 -0.90 17.23 -6.26
N LEU A 36 -0.79 16.11 -6.99
CA LEU A 36 -1.87 15.13 -7.12
C LEU A 36 -2.28 14.54 -5.76
N MET A 37 -1.30 14.20 -4.91
CA MET A 37 -1.58 13.68 -3.55
C MET A 37 -2.28 14.72 -2.66
N ALA A 38 -2.01 16.01 -2.85
CA ALA A 38 -2.61 17.09 -2.05
C ALA A 38 -4.09 17.37 -2.40
N GLU A 39 -4.59 16.89 -3.54
CA GLU A 39 -5.95 17.15 -4.01
C GLU A 39 -7.04 16.48 -3.13
N SER A 40 -6.73 15.34 -2.50
CA SER A 40 -7.68 14.65 -1.61
C SER A 40 -7.02 13.61 -0.71
N PRO A 41 -7.62 13.25 0.43
CA PRO A 41 -7.16 12.14 1.26
C PRO A 41 -7.06 10.82 0.47
N TYR A 42 -8.00 10.56 -0.44
CA TYR A 42 -7.96 9.38 -1.30
C TYR A 42 -6.68 9.31 -2.15
N ARG A 43 -6.34 10.41 -2.84
CA ARG A 43 -5.12 10.48 -3.65
C ARG A 43 -3.84 10.42 -2.81
N PHE A 44 -3.86 11.00 -1.61
CA PHE A 44 -2.77 10.85 -0.65
C PHE A 44 -2.53 9.37 -0.28
N PHE A 45 -3.56 8.65 0.17
CA PHE A 45 -3.40 7.25 0.58
C PHE A 45 -3.02 6.36 -0.60
N ARG A 46 -3.60 6.57 -1.80
CA ARG A 46 -3.21 5.84 -3.01
C ARG A 46 -1.76 6.09 -3.41
N GLY A 47 -1.26 7.32 -3.28
CA GLY A 47 0.12 7.67 -3.61
C GLY A 47 1.16 7.26 -2.55
N THR A 48 0.71 6.69 -1.42
CA THR A 48 1.55 6.39 -0.25
C THR A 48 1.26 5.02 0.37
N SER A 49 0.88 4.03 -0.44
CA SER A 49 0.57 2.65 0.00
C SER A 49 1.66 2.02 0.89
N HIS A 50 2.94 2.36 0.65
CA HIS A 50 4.08 1.93 1.47
C HIS A 50 3.97 2.33 2.94
N LEU A 51 3.26 3.41 3.29
CA LEU A 51 3.01 3.81 4.68
C LEU A 51 2.07 2.82 5.38
N PHE A 52 1.05 2.31 4.67
CA PHE A 52 0.14 1.31 5.22
C PHE A 52 0.90 0.05 5.61
N TRP A 53 1.73 -0.49 4.72
CA TRP A 53 2.51 -1.69 4.99
C TRP A 53 3.50 -1.49 6.14
N GLN A 54 4.15 -0.32 6.20
CA GLN A 54 5.04 0.02 7.30
C GLN A 54 4.30 0.06 8.65
N ASP A 55 3.11 0.66 8.69
CA ASP A 55 2.32 0.74 9.92
C ASP A 55 1.76 -0.62 10.32
N MET A 56 1.22 -1.38 9.36
CA MET A 56 0.65 -2.71 9.56
C MET A 56 1.69 -3.66 10.16
N PHE A 57 2.91 -3.67 9.62
CA PHE A 57 4.00 -4.53 10.11
C PHE A 57 4.42 -4.18 11.54
N ASN A 58 4.35 -2.91 11.92
CA ASN A 58 4.72 -2.45 13.27
C ASN A 58 3.54 -2.45 14.25
N ASP A 59 2.34 -2.86 13.83
CA ASP A 59 1.18 -2.94 14.68
C ASP A 59 1.21 -4.21 15.55
N TRP A 60 1.11 -4.03 16.87
CA TRP A 60 1.11 -5.14 17.82
C TRP A 60 -0.02 -6.15 17.59
N ARG A 61 -1.14 -5.74 16.98
CA ARG A 61 -2.26 -6.60 16.63
C ARG A 61 -1.88 -7.65 15.59
N PHE A 62 -0.85 -7.39 14.78
CA PHE A 62 -0.33 -8.38 13.84
C PHE A 62 0.07 -9.67 14.55
N SER A 63 0.69 -9.59 15.74
CA SER A 63 1.04 -10.77 16.53
C SER A 63 -0.14 -11.45 17.24
N LEU A 64 -1.29 -10.76 17.39
CA LEU A 64 -2.48 -11.35 17.99
C LEU A 64 -3.38 -12.06 16.98
N PHE A 65 -3.51 -11.48 15.79
CA PHE A 65 -4.48 -11.94 14.78
C PHE A 65 -3.82 -12.52 13.52
N GLY A 66 -2.50 -12.45 13.42
CA GLY A 66 -1.74 -12.84 12.24
C GLY A 66 -0.34 -13.36 12.57
N GLY A 67 0.52 -13.42 11.57
CA GLY A 67 1.93 -13.78 11.72
C GLY A 67 2.22 -15.24 12.09
N VAL A 68 1.20 -16.09 12.21
CA VAL A 68 1.33 -17.54 12.41
C VAL A 68 1.01 -18.30 11.13
N PRO A 69 1.56 -19.51 10.91
CA PRO A 69 1.35 -20.27 9.68
C PRO A 69 -0.14 -20.48 9.33
N GLY A 70 -1.00 -20.64 10.33
CA GLY A 70 -2.45 -20.82 10.12
C GLY A 70 -3.20 -19.55 9.67
N SER A 71 -2.58 -18.38 9.75
CA SER A 71 -3.14 -17.09 9.31
C SER A 71 -2.50 -16.54 8.03
N GLN A 72 -1.49 -17.23 7.49
CA GLN A 72 -0.81 -16.78 6.28
C GLN A 72 -1.70 -17.05 5.07
N THR A 73 -1.95 -15.99 4.31
CA THR A 73 -2.74 -16.02 3.08
C THR A 73 -2.18 -14.98 2.12
N TRP A 74 -2.46 -15.17 0.85
CA TRP A 74 -2.07 -14.21 -0.18
C TRP A 74 -2.92 -12.95 -0.03
N ILE A 75 -2.28 -11.80 -0.15
CA ILE A 75 -2.94 -10.49 -0.17
C ILE A 75 -2.54 -9.83 -1.49
N GLN A 76 -3.51 -9.40 -2.29
CA GLN A 76 -3.25 -8.78 -3.59
C GLN A 76 -2.57 -7.39 -3.46
N GLY A 77 -2.84 -6.66 -2.37
CA GLY A 77 -2.07 -5.48 -1.95
C GLY A 77 -2.48 -4.12 -2.51
N ASP A 78 -3.26 -4.08 -3.60
CA ASP A 78 -3.88 -2.86 -4.17
C ASP A 78 -5.33 -3.13 -4.62
N ALA A 79 -6.14 -3.69 -3.72
CA ALA A 79 -7.48 -4.16 -4.06
C ALA A 79 -8.44 -2.97 -4.04
N HIS A 80 -8.84 -2.49 -5.21
CA HIS A 80 -9.84 -1.43 -5.34
C HIS A 80 -10.69 -1.60 -6.60
N VAL A 81 -11.81 -0.88 -6.69
CA VAL A 81 -12.80 -1.02 -7.77
C VAL A 81 -12.19 -0.90 -9.18
N TYR A 82 -11.15 -0.09 -9.36
CA TYR A 82 -10.48 0.05 -10.65
C TYR A 82 -9.55 -1.13 -11.02
N ASN A 83 -9.25 -2.02 -10.07
CA ASN A 83 -8.47 -3.24 -10.26
C ASN A 83 -9.38 -4.48 -10.18
N PHE A 84 -10.69 -4.29 -10.39
CA PHE A 84 -11.67 -5.37 -10.47
C PHE A 84 -12.33 -5.33 -11.84
N GLY A 85 -12.27 -6.46 -12.56
CA GLY A 85 -12.63 -6.52 -13.97
C GLY A 85 -13.41 -7.76 -14.35
N ALA A 86 -13.87 -7.76 -15.60
CA ALA A 86 -14.39 -8.92 -16.29
C ALA A 86 -13.36 -9.40 -17.32
N PHE A 87 -13.04 -10.68 -17.29
CA PHE A 87 -12.03 -11.32 -18.13
C PHE A 87 -12.63 -12.51 -18.86
N ALA A 88 -12.00 -12.96 -19.93
CA ALA A 88 -12.34 -14.23 -20.57
C ALA A 88 -11.44 -15.33 -19.98
N ASN A 89 -12.02 -16.45 -19.56
CA ASN A 89 -11.24 -17.64 -19.24
C ASN A 89 -10.78 -18.35 -20.53
N HIS A 90 -10.07 -19.47 -20.37
CA HIS A 90 -9.58 -20.27 -21.50
C HIS A 90 -10.70 -20.73 -22.45
N ASP A 91 -11.89 -20.99 -21.91
CA ASP A 91 -13.06 -21.48 -22.67
C ASP A 91 -13.90 -20.32 -23.25
N GLY A 92 -13.47 -19.06 -23.07
CA GLY A 92 -14.15 -17.87 -23.56
C GLY A 92 -15.32 -17.40 -22.69
N GLU A 93 -15.48 -17.96 -21.49
CA GLU A 93 -16.51 -17.55 -20.54
C GLU A 93 -16.08 -16.29 -19.79
N VAL A 94 -17.06 -15.45 -19.44
CA VAL A 94 -16.81 -14.26 -18.63
C VAL A 94 -16.58 -14.66 -17.18
N ILE A 95 -15.41 -14.34 -16.65
CA ILE A 95 -15.05 -14.45 -15.24
C ILE A 95 -14.81 -13.06 -14.65
N TYR A 96 -15.00 -12.92 -13.34
CA TYR A 96 -14.72 -11.67 -12.62
C TYR A 96 -13.58 -11.87 -11.64
N GLY A 97 -12.70 -10.90 -11.53
CA GLY A 97 -11.51 -11.04 -10.68
C GLY A 97 -10.78 -9.73 -10.44
N LEU A 98 -9.74 -9.83 -9.63
CA LEU A 98 -8.76 -8.77 -9.45
C LEU A 98 -7.67 -8.88 -10.51
N ASP A 99 -7.14 -7.74 -10.94
CA ASP A 99 -5.88 -7.63 -11.68
C ASP A 99 -4.83 -6.85 -10.88
N ASP A 100 -3.70 -6.53 -11.53
CA ASP A 100 -2.61 -5.70 -10.99
C ASP A 100 -2.03 -6.23 -9.66
N PHE A 101 -1.16 -7.25 -9.74
CA PHE A 101 -0.61 -7.94 -8.57
C PHE A 101 0.80 -7.45 -8.19
N ASP A 102 1.23 -6.28 -8.68
CA ASP A 102 2.59 -5.79 -8.45
C ASP A 102 2.87 -5.47 -6.95
N ASP A 103 1.82 -5.22 -6.18
CA ASP A 103 1.85 -5.00 -4.72
C ASP A 103 1.49 -6.26 -3.89
N ALA A 104 1.37 -7.43 -4.52
CA ALA A 104 0.95 -8.65 -3.85
C ALA A 104 2.02 -9.22 -2.89
N VAL A 105 1.57 -9.81 -1.78
CA VAL A 105 2.42 -10.43 -0.75
C VAL A 105 1.96 -11.84 -0.39
N VAL A 106 2.93 -12.71 -0.06
CA VAL A 106 2.76 -14.11 0.39
C VAL A 106 3.27 -14.28 1.82
#